data_AF-H3ZJZ5-F1
#
_entry.id   AF-H3ZJZ5-F1
#
_cell.length_a   1.000
_cell.length_b   1.000
_cell.length_c   1.000
_cell.angle_alpha   90.00
_cell.angle_beta   90.00
_cell.angle_gamma   90.00
#
_symmetry.space_group_name_H-M   'P 1'
#
loop_
_entity.id
_entity.type
_entity.pdbx_description
1 polymer ?
#
loop_
_entity_poly.entity_id
_entity_poly.type
_entity_poly.pdbx_seq_one_letter_code
_entity_poly.pdbx_strand_id
1 'polypeptide(L)'
;MFLVRNGKYEEALELVNNLDNNLDKVLALSAMAKVIYPQDMEMAYGFLEDAEYFSEKIKDKGEKAKALANIASAYYKIGDTEYALELFEDAVKEAEKIKKPEDRIYPLANIAYYMGISGLVDLSLDLFERVFDIVVNLRVNYVKKTEYLIDLGNIIESVGDELPSEEAIKFYERAHDLFEKLRVPAKAATVEREIDLARTLATVGLPEIRKAVSEGKYIYATKLIIRTFNDEKMFIGLLEVALWMKKNETLGYGQIVETALKYLQELQMPKHYLQYVIKLLIELERFKEALKLSMNIEDVELRSEIMAEIAVGMLKSGEIEGAFKIAELIPDIHIRAATLAELRKILKY
;
A
#
# COMPACT_ATOMS: atom_id res chain seq x y z
N MET A 1 7.45 19.72 12.00
CA MET A 1 7.66 19.26 10.60
C MET A 1 8.06 20.36 9.63
N PHE A 2 7.21 21.36 9.35
CA PHE A 2 7.56 22.45 8.41
C PHE A 2 8.85 23.16 8.79
N LEU A 3 9.03 23.53 10.06
CA LEU A 3 10.24 24.20 10.56
C LEU A 3 11.51 23.35 10.35
N VAL A 4 11.46 22.07 10.72
CA VAL A 4 12.58 21.12 10.54
C VAL A 4 12.99 20.98 9.08
N ARG A 5 12.03 20.85 8.15
CA ARG A 5 12.32 20.80 6.70
C ARG A 5 13.00 22.07 6.16
N ASN A 6 12.85 23.19 6.86
CA ASN A 6 13.49 24.47 6.51
C ASN A 6 14.73 24.77 7.37
N GLY A 7 15.26 23.79 8.10
CA GLY A 7 16.46 23.94 8.93
C GLY A 7 16.27 24.76 10.21
N LYS A 8 15.03 25.06 10.60
CA LYS A 8 14.69 25.88 11.77
C LYS A 8 14.49 25.00 13.01
N TYR A 9 15.55 24.35 13.47
CA TYR A 9 15.47 23.33 14.52
C TYR A 9 15.21 23.92 15.91
N GLU A 10 15.85 25.03 16.25
CA GLU A 10 15.64 25.71 17.54
C GLU A 10 14.19 26.17 17.72
N GLU A 11 13.62 26.81 16.70
CA GLU A 11 12.20 27.21 16.69
C GLU A 11 11.28 25.99 16.84
N ALA A 12 11.63 24.85 16.21
CA ALA A 12 10.85 23.63 16.33
C ALA A 12 10.91 23.06 17.76
N LEU A 13 12.08 23.04 18.38
CA LEU A 13 12.27 22.59 19.77
C LEU A 13 11.57 23.49 20.78
N GLU A 14 11.56 24.80 20.57
CA GLU A 14 10.81 25.73 21.41
C GLU A 14 9.30 25.40 21.39
N LEU A 15 8.74 25.14 20.20
CA LEU A 15 7.34 24.71 20.07
C LEU A 15 7.09 23.38 20.78
N VAL A 16 7.99 22.40 20.66
CA VAL A 16 7.88 21.12 21.36
C VAL A 16 7.87 21.34 22.88
N ASN A 17 8.79 22.17 23.39
CA ASN A 17 8.87 22.44 24.82
C ASN A 17 7.61 23.11 25.40
N ASN A 18 6.92 23.90 24.57
CA ASN A 18 5.66 24.56 24.91
C ASN A 18 4.42 23.65 24.82
N LEU A 19 4.55 22.39 24.36
CA LEU A 19 3.45 21.42 24.41
C LEU A 19 3.11 21.05 25.87
N ASP A 20 1.83 20.83 26.14
CA ASP A 20 1.34 20.60 27.51
C ASP A 20 1.66 19.21 28.04
N ASN A 21 1.50 18.16 27.22
CA ASN A 21 1.68 16.77 27.65
C ASN A 21 2.93 16.13 27.03
N ASN A 22 3.51 15.19 27.79
CA ASN A 22 4.76 14.53 27.40
C ASN A 22 4.58 13.60 26.19
N LEU A 23 3.40 13.01 25.99
CA LEU A 23 3.14 12.16 24.83
C LEU A 23 3.25 12.96 23.53
N ASP A 24 2.64 14.15 23.46
CA ASP A 24 2.72 15.00 22.28
C ASP A 24 4.15 15.47 22.01
N LYS A 25 4.94 15.71 23.06
CA LYS A 25 6.38 16.01 22.92
C LYS A 25 7.13 14.84 22.28
N VAL A 26 6.91 13.61 22.77
CA VAL A 26 7.48 12.39 22.19
C VAL A 26 7.12 12.27 20.72
N LEU A 27 5.83 12.35 20.40
CA LEU A 27 5.35 12.19 19.02
C LEU A 27 5.95 13.25 18.09
N ALA A 28 6.07 14.49 18.55
CA ALA A 28 6.67 15.58 17.80
C ALA A 28 8.17 15.34 17.56
N LEU A 29 8.93 15.00 18.60
CA LEU A 29 10.37 14.74 18.52
C LEU A 29 10.70 13.55 17.62
N SER A 30 10.00 12.43 17.78
CA SER A 30 10.13 11.25 16.90
C SER A 30 9.82 11.60 15.44
N ALA A 31 8.81 12.43 15.20
CA ALA A 31 8.48 12.88 13.84
C ALA A 31 9.58 13.80 13.27
N MET A 32 10.19 14.65 14.10
CA MET A 32 11.33 15.49 13.72
C MET A 32 12.54 14.63 13.34
N ALA A 33 12.85 13.59 14.13
CA ALA A 33 13.91 12.63 13.83
C ALA A 33 13.69 11.92 12.48
N LYS A 34 12.47 11.43 12.23
CA LYS A 34 12.11 10.78 10.95
C LYS A 34 12.26 11.72 9.74
N VAL A 35 12.07 13.03 9.92
CA VAL A 35 12.15 14.02 8.82
C VAL A 35 13.57 14.44 8.53
N ILE A 36 14.40 14.59 9.56
CA ILE A 36 15.77 15.05 9.40
C ILE A 36 16.71 13.92 8.96
N TYR A 37 16.29 12.67 9.12
CA TYR A 37 16.96 11.52 8.53
C TYR A 37 16.62 11.39 7.03
N PRO A 38 17.61 11.09 6.16
CA PRO A 38 19.02 10.79 6.44
C PRO A 38 19.95 12.00 6.38
N GLN A 39 19.44 13.24 6.33
CA GLN A 39 20.25 14.43 6.12
C GLN A 39 21.19 14.73 7.30
N ASP A 40 20.71 14.55 8.54
CA ASP A 40 21.51 14.74 9.75
C ASP A 40 21.20 13.62 10.75
N MET A 41 22.05 12.60 10.76
CA MET A 41 21.88 11.43 11.61
C MET A 41 22.10 11.77 13.09
N GLU A 42 23.11 12.56 13.43
CA GLU A 42 23.42 12.95 14.81
C GLU A 42 22.25 13.70 15.45
N MET A 43 21.68 14.66 14.72
CA MET A 43 20.52 15.40 15.20
C MET A 43 19.25 14.53 15.27
N ALA A 44 19.08 13.56 14.35
CA ALA A 44 17.98 12.60 14.45
C ALA A 44 18.04 11.80 15.75
N TYR A 45 19.22 11.27 16.11
CA TYR A 45 19.43 10.57 17.38
C TYR A 45 19.19 11.50 18.57
N GLY A 46 19.69 12.74 18.56
CA GLY A 46 19.44 13.70 19.64
C GLY A 46 17.94 13.95 19.89
N PHE A 47 17.13 14.06 18.83
CA PHE A 47 15.67 14.17 18.99
C PHE A 47 15.04 12.90 19.59
N LEU A 48 15.56 11.71 19.29
CA LEU A 48 15.06 10.46 19.87
C LEU A 48 15.47 10.30 21.33
N GLU A 49 16.67 10.72 21.72
CA GLU A 49 17.09 10.77 23.13
C GLU A 49 16.20 11.71 23.95
N ASP A 50 15.88 12.88 23.41
CA ASP A 50 14.91 13.80 24.03
C ASP A 50 13.51 13.16 24.12
N ALA A 51 13.09 12.44 23.08
CA ALA A 51 11.81 11.72 23.08
C ALA A 51 11.78 10.65 24.18
N GLU A 52 12.84 9.85 24.32
CA GLU A 52 12.97 8.87 25.40
C GLU A 52 12.88 9.53 26.77
N TYR A 53 13.59 10.64 26.97
CA TYR A 53 13.55 11.42 28.22
C TYR A 53 12.13 11.88 28.58
N PHE A 54 11.34 12.36 27.62
CA PHE A 54 9.94 12.72 27.87
C PHE A 54 9.05 11.49 28.07
N SER A 55 9.32 10.38 27.40
CA SER A 55 8.56 9.13 27.54
C SER A 55 8.64 8.57 28.97
N GLU A 56 9.79 8.69 29.63
CA GLU A 56 9.99 8.26 31.02
C GLU A 56 9.16 9.06 32.03
N LYS A 57 8.72 10.26 31.66
CA LYS A 57 7.87 11.12 32.49
C LYS A 57 6.38 10.87 32.30
N ILE A 58 5.98 9.97 31.39
CA ILE A 58 4.59 9.59 31.18
C ILE A 58 4.17 8.60 32.26
N LYS A 59 3.13 8.96 33.02
CA LYS A 59 2.63 8.14 34.14
C LYS A 59 1.56 7.13 33.71
N ASP A 60 0.75 7.48 32.72
CA ASP A 60 -0.24 6.55 32.19
C ASP A 60 0.47 5.46 31.38
N LYS A 61 0.20 4.19 31.71
CA LYS A 61 0.89 3.06 31.11
C LYS A 61 0.53 2.87 29.63
N GLY A 62 -0.71 3.20 29.26
CA GLY A 62 -1.17 3.11 27.88
C GLY A 62 -0.51 4.18 27.01
N GLU A 63 -0.42 5.41 27.52
CA GLU A 63 0.30 6.49 26.86
C GLU A 63 1.81 6.21 26.80
N LYS A 64 2.42 5.69 27.87
CA LYS A 64 3.85 5.35 27.88
C LYS A 64 4.15 4.25 26.87
N ALA A 65 3.33 3.20 26.81
CA ALA A 65 3.46 2.15 25.81
C ALA A 65 3.34 2.70 24.37
N LYS A 66 2.39 3.60 24.11
CA LYS A 66 2.25 4.27 22.81
C LYS A 66 3.47 5.13 22.47
N ALA A 67 4.02 5.85 23.44
CA ALA A 67 5.23 6.66 23.28
C ALA A 67 6.44 5.79 22.90
N LEU A 68 6.68 4.70 23.64
CA LEU A 68 7.76 3.75 23.37
C LEU A 68 7.66 3.15 21.97
N ALA A 69 6.47 2.71 21.54
CA ALA A 69 6.27 2.16 20.20
C ALA A 69 6.47 3.20 19.08
N ASN A 70 6.11 4.47 19.32
CA ASN A 70 6.37 5.54 18.37
C ASN A 70 7.88 5.84 18.22
N ILE A 71 8.61 5.85 19.34
CA ILE A 71 10.07 6.01 19.36
C ILE A 71 10.74 4.82 18.66
N ALA A 72 10.32 3.59 18.96
CA ALA A 72 10.76 2.38 18.28
C ALA A 72 10.60 2.47 16.76
N SER A 73 9.44 2.90 16.28
CA SER A 73 9.19 3.13 14.85
C SER A 73 10.12 4.19 14.25
N ALA A 74 10.56 5.18 15.03
CA ALA A 74 11.53 6.17 14.57
C ALA A 74 12.95 5.61 14.51
N TYR A 75 13.40 4.86 15.52
CA TYR A 75 14.68 4.13 15.48
C TYR A 75 14.75 3.17 14.30
N TYR A 76 13.67 2.42 14.07
CA TYR A 76 13.58 1.52 12.93
C TYR A 76 13.76 2.26 11.61
N LYS A 77 13.12 3.43 11.46
CA LYS A 77 13.21 4.26 10.24
C LYS A 77 14.62 4.78 9.98
N ILE A 78 15.39 5.10 11.03
CA ILE A 78 16.76 5.59 10.91
C ILE A 78 17.80 4.46 10.82
N GLY A 79 17.37 3.20 10.90
CA GLY A 79 18.19 2.01 10.67
C GLY A 79 18.64 1.27 11.93
N ASP A 80 18.31 1.75 13.12
CA ASP A 80 18.62 1.07 14.38
C ASP A 80 17.55 0.03 14.71
N THR A 81 17.58 -1.05 13.93
CA THR A 81 16.55 -2.09 13.96
C THR A 81 16.57 -2.92 15.24
N GLU A 82 17.74 -3.20 15.81
CA GLU A 82 17.87 -4.02 17.03
C GLU A 82 17.27 -3.27 18.22
N TYR A 83 17.67 -2.01 18.44
CA TYR A 83 17.13 -1.21 19.53
C TYR A 83 15.64 -0.89 19.34
N ALA A 84 15.20 -0.66 18.11
CA ALA A 84 13.78 -0.51 17.81
C ALA A 84 12.94 -1.73 18.25
N LEU A 85 13.43 -2.95 18.00
CA LEU A 85 12.74 -4.17 18.41
C LEU A 85 12.69 -4.29 19.94
N GLU A 86 13.77 -3.97 20.65
CA GLU A 86 13.78 -3.92 22.12
C GLU A 86 12.73 -2.93 22.66
N LEU A 87 12.66 -1.73 22.09
CA LEU A 87 11.68 -0.72 22.48
C LEU A 87 10.23 -1.14 22.19
N PHE A 88 10.00 -1.84 21.08
CA PHE A 88 8.69 -2.44 20.79
C PHE A 88 8.30 -3.49 21.83
N GLU A 89 9.23 -4.37 22.22
CA GLU A 89 8.98 -5.33 23.29
C GLU A 89 8.67 -4.65 24.62
N ASP A 90 9.41 -3.59 24.96
CA ASP A 90 9.20 -2.83 26.19
C ASP A 90 7.86 -2.08 26.18
N ALA A 91 7.43 -1.58 25.01
CA ALA A 91 6.10 -1.04 24.83
C ALA A 91 5.00 -2.08 25.13
N VAL A 92 5.14 -3.31 24.60
CA VAL A 92 4.21 -4.41 24.88
C VAL A 92 4.22 -4.76 26.37
N LYS A 93 5.39 -4.89 27.01
CA LYS A 93 5.52 -5.15 28.45
C LYS A 93 4.84 -4.06 29.28
N GLU A 94 4.96 -2.79 28.90
CA GLU A 94 4.32 -1.67 29.59
C GLU A 94 2.78 -1.72 29.46
N ALA A 95 2.26 -1.97 28.25
CA ALA A 95 0.82 -2.16 28.02
C ALA A 95 0.27 -3.36 28.81
N GLU A 96 1.01 -4.45 28.96
CA GLU A 96 0.61 -5.62 29.73
C GLU A 96 0.51 -5.36 31.24
N LYS A 97 1.22 -4.34 31.77
CA LYS A 97 1.09 -3.91 33.18
C LYS A 97 -0.26 -3.25 33.49
N ILE A 98 -1.08 -2.93 32.49
CA ILE A 98 -2.46 -2.43 32.68
C ILE A 98 -3.30 -3.60 33.21
N LYS A 99 -4.02 -3.44 34.33
CA LYS A 99 -4.67 -4.60 34.99
C LYS A 99 -5.95 -5.07 34.28
N LYS A 100 -6.75 -4.15 33.77
CA LYS A 100 -8.01 -4.48 33.11
C LYS A 100 -7.73 -4.84 31.65
N PRO A 101 -8.18 -6.00 31.16
CA PRO A 101 -7.95 -6.39 29.76
C PRO A 101 -8.58 -5.42 28.75
N GLU A 102 -9.74 -4.86 29.08
CA GLU A 102 -10.44 -3.87 28.25
C GLU A 102 -9.57 -2.64 27.98
N ASP A 103 -8.89 -2.13 29.02
CA ASP A 103 -8.00 -0.97 28.92
C ASP A 103 -6.69 -1.26 28.15
N ARG A 104 -6.39 -2.53 27.82
CA ARG A 104 -5.21 -2.92 27.01
C ARG A 104 -5.45 -2.84 25.51
N ILE A 105 -6.70 -2.83 25.07
CA ILE A 105 -7.07 -2.95 23.64
C ILE A 105 -6.36 -1.87 22.82
N TYR A 106 -6.57 -0.60 23.14
CA TYR A 106 -6.01 0.50 22.35
C TYR A 106 -4.48 0.65 22.51
N PRO A 107 -3.87 0.52 23.70
CA PRO A 107 -2.41 0.52 23.81
C PRO A 107 -1.74 -0.56 22.94
N LEU A 108 -2.23 -1.80 23.00
CA LEU A 108 -1.67 -2.89 22.18
C LEU A 108 -1.94 -2.70 20.68
N ALA A 109 -3.12 -2.22 20.30
CA ALA A 109 -3.43 -1.91 18.90
C ALA A 109 -2.56 -0.76 18.36
N ASN A 110 -2.24 0.25 19.18
CA ASN A 110 -1.33 1.33 18.79
C ASN A 110 0.11 0.84 18.63
N ILE A 111 0.57 -0.10 19.46
CA ILE A 111 1.88 -0.73 19.29
C ILE A 111 1.92 -1.51 17.97
N ALA A 112 0.88 -2.32 17.72
CA ALA A 112 0.74 -3.07 16.47
C ALA A 112 0.73 -2.14 15.25
N TYR A 113 0.04 -1.00 15.33
CA TYR A 113 0.08 0.03 14.30
C TYR A 113 1.50 0.52 14.04
N TYR A 114 2.27 0.88 15.08
CA TYR A 114 3.64 1.35 14.91
C TYR A 114 4.60 0.28 14.40
N MET A 115 4.42 -0.99 14.79
CA MET A 115 5.14 -2.13 14.19
C MET A 115 4.82 -2.22 12.70
N GLY A 116 3.53 -2.13 12.35
CA GLY A 116 3.03 -2.26 10.99
C GLY A 116 3.60 -1.22 10.06
N ILE A 117 3.49 0.08 10.40
CA ILE A 117 4.06 1.16 9.57
C ILE A 117 5.59 1.17 9.53
N SER A 118 6.24 0.36 10.36
CA SER A 118 7.68 0.10 10.31
C SER A 118 8.03 -1.09 9.41
N GLY A 119 7.07 -1.70 8.72
CA GLY A 119 7.28 -2.87 7.86
C GLY A 119 7.44 -4.19 8.64
N LEU A 120 7.24 -4.18 9.97
CA LEU A 120 7.22 -5.40 10.79
C LEU A 120 5.85 -6.09 10.67
N VAL A 121 5.51 -6.49 9.45
CA VAL A 121 4.16 -6.93 9.06
C VAL A 121 3.68 -8.09 9.91
N ASP A 122 4.50 -9.14 10.07
CA ASP A 122 4.09 -10.34 10.79
C ASP A 122 3.90 -10.07 12.28
N LEU A 123 4.85 -9.35 12.93
CA LEU A 123 4.73 -8.96 14.34
C LEU A 123 3.52 -8.07 14.61
N SER A 124 3.21 -7.15 13.69
CA SER A 124 2.04 -6.28 13.75
C SER A 124 0.74 -7.09 13.70
N LEU A 125 0.60 -7.99 12.72
CA LEU A 125 -0.58 -8.84 12.57
C LEU A 125 -0.76 -9.78 13.76
N ASP A 126 0.32 -10.40 14.25
CA ASP A 126 0.29 -11.24 15.46
C ASP A 126 -0.22 -10.47 16.68
N LEU A 127 0.23 -9.21 16.85
CA LEU A 127 -0.24 -8.38 17.95
C LEU A 127 -1.71 -7.94 17.77
N PHE A 128 -2.15 -7.67 16.53
CA PHE A 128 -3.56 -7.43 16.25
C PHE A 128 -4.43 -8.66 16.57
N GLU A 129 -3.99 -9.89 16.29
CA GLU A 129 -4.70 -11.11 16.69
C GLU A 129 -4.79 -11.24 18.21
N ARG A 130 -3.73 -10.90 18.95
CA ARG A 130 -3.77 -10.87 20.41
C ARG A 130 -4.81 -9.86 20.93
N VAL A 131 -4.93 -8.70 20.28
CA VAL A 131 -5.97 -7.71 20.62
C VAL A 131 -7.36 -8.24 20.31
N PHE A 132 -7.55 -8.87 19.16
CA PHE A 132 -8.80 -9.54 18.78
C PHE A 132 -9.23 -10.57 19.83
N ASP A 133 -8.30 -11.42 20.28
CA ASP A 133 -8.54 -12.42 21.32
C ASP A 133 -8.95 -11.80 22.65
N ILE A 134 -8.33 -10.68 23.05
CA ILE A 134 -8.74 -9.93 24.25
C ILE A 134 -10.21 -9.53 24.11
N VAL A 135 -10.59 -8.90 22.99
CA VAL A 135 -11.94 -8.40 22.74
C VAL A 135 -12.97 -9.54 22.74
N VAL A 136 -12.70 -10.64 22.06
CA VAL A 136 -13.59 -11.81 21.99
C VAL A 136 -13.82 -12.42 23.38
N ASN A 137 -12.79 -12.45 24.23
CA ASN A 137 -12.86 -13.02 25.57
C ASN A 137 -13.37 -12.05 26.66
N LEU A 138 -13.58 -10.77 26.36
CA LEU A 138 -14.15 -9.83 27.33
C LEU A 138 -15.54 -10.25 27.79
N ARG A 139 -15.84 -10.02 29.07
CA ARG A 139 -17.19 -10.23 29.65
C ARG A 139 -18.00 -8.94 29.58
N VAL A 140 -18.16 -8.41 28.36
CA VAL A 140 -18.98 -7.22 28.05
C VAL A 140 -20.09 -7.60 27.07
N ASN A 141 -21.08 -6.72 26.91
CA ASN A 141 -22.18 -6.96 25.99
C ASN A 141 -21.69 -7.01 24.52
N TYR A 142 -22.50 -7.63 23.65
CA TYR A 142 -22.16 -7.82 22.25
C TYR A 142 -21.91 -6.49 21.52
N VAL A 143 -22.68 -5.44 21.81
CA VAL A 143 -22.54 -4.12 21.18
C VAL A 143 -21.13 -3.55 21.44
N LYS A 144 -20.67 -3.60 22.69
CA LYS A 144 -19.35 -3.11 23.09
C LYS A 144 -18.21 -3.90 22.43
N LYS A 145 -18.36 -5.23 22.31
CA LYS A 145 -17.38 -6.04 21.56
C LYS A 145 -17.33 -5.62 20.10
N THR A 146 -18.48 -5.43 19.46
CA THR A 146 -18.56 -4.99 18.07
C THR A 146 -17.90 -3.64 17.88
N GLU A 147 -18.10 -2.67 18.79
CA GLU A 147 -17.39 -1.38 18.74
C GLU A 147 -15.87 -1.57 18.76
N TYR A 148 -15.34 -2.37 19.69
CA TYR A 148 -13.90 -2.65 19.75
C TYR A 148 -13.36 -3.33 18.50
N LEU A 149 -14.12 -4.27 17.92
CA LEU A 149 -13.71 -4.96 16.70
C LEU A 149 -13.78 -4.06 15.47
N ILE A 150 -14.74 -3.12 15.40
CA ILE A 150 -14.78 -2.09 14.35
C ILE A 150 -13.57 -1.18 14.48
N ASP A 151 -13.26 -0.70 15.70
CA ASP A 151 -12.09 0.15 15.94
C ASP A 151 -10.79 -0.56 15.57
N LEU A 152 -10.66 -1.84 15.94
CA LEU A 152 -9.52 -2.66 15.55
C LEU A 152 -9.38 -2.75 14.02
N GLY A 153 -10.49 -3.00 13.32
CA GLY A 153 -10.52 -3.03 11.85
C GLY A 153 -10.07 -1.70 11.23
N ASN A 154 -10.52 -0.57 11.79
CA ASN A 154 -10.11 0.77 11.35
C ASN A 154 -8.61 1.02 11.58
N ILE A 155 -8.05 0.54 12.70
CA ILE A 155 -6.63 0.68 12.97
C ILE A 155 -5.82 -0.17 11.99
N ILE A 156 -6.24 -1.42 11.73
CA ILE A 156 -5.60 -2.29 10.74
C ILE A 156 -5.65 -1.66 9.33
N GLU A 157 -6.82 -1.16 8.91
CA GLU A 157 -7.02 -0.39 7.66
C GLU A 157 -6.00 0.77 7.57
N SER A 158 -5.86 1.56 8.63
CA SER A 158 -4.94 2.70 8.67
C SER A 158 -3.45 2.31 8.61
N VAL A 159 -3.07 1.09 9.00
CA VAL A 159 -1.71 0.59 8.75
C VAL A 159 -1.49 0.39 7.25
N GLY A 160 -2.46 -0.21 6.56
CA GLY A 160 -2.42 -0.37 5.11
C GLY A 160 -2.25 0.96 4.38
N ASP A 161 -2.93 2.01 4.85
CA ASP A 161 -2.86 3.35 4.26
C ASP A 161 -1.46 3.96 4.26
N GLU A 162 -0.63 3.62 5.25
CA GLU A 162 0.72 4.17 5.45
C GLU A 162 1.82 3.33 4.78
N LEU A 163 1.49 2.16 4.21
CA LEU A 163 2.43 1.21 3.62
C LEU A 163 2.41 1.20 2.09
N PRO A 164 3.46 0.75 1.38
CA PRO A 164 3.39 0.50 -0.06
C PRO A 164 2.40 -0.64 -0.38
N SER A 165 1.87 -0.70 -1.62
CA SER A 165 0.81 -1.64 -2.00
C SER A 165 1.08 -3.09 -1.60
N GLU A 166 2.32 -3.57 -1.78
CA GLU A 166 2.71 -4.96 -1.50
C GLU A 166 2.43 -5.36 -0.04
N GLU A 167 2.75 -4.47 0.90
CA GLU A 167 2.53 -4.72 2.33
C GLU A 167 1.12 -4.32 2.76
N ALA A 168 0.57 -3.25 2.18
CA ALA A 168 -0.75 -2.72 2.51
C ALA A 168 -1.87 -3.74 2.29
N ILE A 169 -1.79 -4.55 1.22
CA ILE A 169 -2.80 -5.56 0.89
C ILE A 169 -3.06 -6.52 2.05
N LYS A 170 -2.02 -6.94 2.78
CA LYS A 170 -2.17 -7.89 3.90
C LYS A 170 -3.03 -7.29 5.02
N PHE A 171 -2.82 -6.01 5.34
CA PHE A 171 -3.61 -5.30 6.34
C PHE A 171 -5.03 -5.05 5.86
N TYR A 172 -5.21 -4.60 4.62
CA TYR A 172 -6.54 -4.39 4.06
C TYR A 172 -7.35 -5.70 4.00
N GLU A 173 -6.75 -6.82 3.57
CA GLU A 173 -7.43 -8.13 3.57
C GLU A 173 -7.87 -8.54 4.97
N ARG A 174 -7.03 -8.28 5.98
CA ARG A 174 -7.39 -8.58 7.37
C ARG A 174 -8.51 -7.69 7.90
N ALA A 175 -8.46 -6.40 7.63
CA ALA A 175 -9.52 -5.44 7.99
C ALA A 175 -10.84 -5.79 7.30
N HIS A 176 -10.79 -6.11 6.00
CA HIS A 176 -11.93 -6.56 5.21
C HIS A 176 -12.58 -7.82 5.80
N ASP A 177 -11.81 -8.86 6.12
CA ASP A 177 -12.33 -10.08 6.77
C ASP A 177 -13.04 -9.77 8.10
N LEU A 178 -12.50 -8.83 8.88
CA LEU A 178 -13.12 -8.41 10.13
C LEU A 178 -14.44 -7.68 9.88
N PHE A 179 -14.48 -6.72 8.96
CA PHE A 179 -15.69 -5.96 8.62
C PHE A 179 -16.80 -6.85 8.02
N GLU A 180 -16.44 -7.82 7.19
CA GLU A 180 -17.36 -8.83 6.64
C GLU A 180 -17.99 -9.68 7.76
N LYS A 181 -17.16 -10.20 8.67
CA LYS A 181 -17.64 -11.02 9.81
C LYS A 181 -18.53 -10.22 10.76
N LEU A 182 -18.26 -8.93 10.93
CA LEU A 182 -19.08 -8.02 11.74
C LEU A 182 -20.34 -7.52 11.03
N ARG A 183 -20.49 -7.83 9.73
CA ARG A 183 -21.59 -7.35 8.86
C ARG A 183 -21.67 -5.83 8.80
N VAL A 184 -20.53 -5.18 8.57
CA VAL A 184 -20.41 -3.73 8.38
C VAL A 184 -20.11 -3.45 6.89
N PRO A 185 -21.11 -3.59 6.00
CA PRO A 185 -20.87 -3.65 4.55
C PRO A 185 -20.30 -2.36 3.97
N ALA A 186 -20.63 -1.20 4.56
CA ALA A 186 -20.05 0.07 4.11
C ALA A 186 -18.53 0.11 4.29
N LYS A 187 -18.03 -0.44 5.41
CA LYS A 187 -16.58 -0.51 5.69
C LYS A 187 -15.90 -1.59 4.86
N ALA A 188 -16.53 -2.76 4.73
CA ALA A 188 -16.02 -3.82 3.85
C ALA A 188 -15.86 -3.32 2.41
N ALA A 189 -16.87 -2.64 1.85
CA ALA A 189 -16.80 -2.09 0.50
C ALA A 189 -15.73 -1.00 0.33
N THR A 190 -15.49 -0.16 1.36
CA THR A 190 -14.39 0.81 1.35
C THR A 190 -13.04 0.10 1.24
N VAL A 191 -12.79 -0.88 2.10
CA VAL A 191 -11.51 -1.61 2.12
C VAL A 191 -11.35 -2.48 0.86
N GLU A 192 -12.42 -3.06 0.33
CA GLU A 192 -12.39 -3.79 -0.95
C GLU A 192 -11.88 -2.90 -2.10
N ARG A 193 -12.36 -1.66 -2.16
CA ARG A 193 -11.87 -0.66 -3.13
C ARG A 193 -10.40 -0.32 -2.91
N GLU A 194 -9.92 -0.28 -1.67
CA GLU A 194 -8.51 -0.02 -1.33
C GLU A 194 -7.61 -1.20 -1.73
N ILE A 195 -8.07 -2.43 -1.53
CA ILE A 195 -7.40 -3.65 -2.02
C ILE A 195 -7.28 -3.60 -3.54
N ASP A 196 -8.36 -3.30 -4.24
CA ASP A 196 -8.36 -3.20 -5.71
C ASP A 196 -7.44 -2.09 -6.22
N LEU A 197 -7.39 -0.96 -5.52
CA LEU A 197 -6.48 0.13 -5.83
C LEU A 197 -5.03 -0.27 -5.61
N ALA A 198 -4.70 -0.89 -4.47
CA ALA A 198 -3.36 -1.34 -4.14
C ALA A 198 -2.88 -2.42 -5.13
N ARG A 199 -3.76 -3.37 -5.51
CA ARG A 199 -3.47 -4.39 -6.53
C ARG A 199 -3.30 -3.79 -7.92
N THR A 200 -4.04 -2.73 -8.25
CA THR A 200 -3.89 -2.04 -9.54
C THR A 200 -2.60 -1.24 -9.59
N LEU A 201 -2.25 -0.55 -8.50
CA LEU A 201 -1.00 0.20 -8.35
C LEU A 201 0.10 -0.69 -7.73
N ALA A 202 0.38 -1.84 -8.33
CA ALA A 202 1.30 -2.83 -7.77
C ALA A 202 2.75 -2.34 -7.78
N THR A 203 3.15 -1.58 -8.80
CA THR A 203 4.55 -1.18 -9.00
C THR A 203 4.87 0.17 -8.37
N VAL A 204 3.91 1.10 -8.40
CA VAL A 204 4.12 2.50 -7.94
C VAL A 204 3.18 2.93 -6.82
N GLY A 205 2.44 2.02 -6.20
CA GLY A 205 1.47 2.36 -5.16
C GLY A 205 2.13 2.65 -3.81
N LEU A 206 2.91 3.75 -3.74
CA LEU A 206 3.25 4.40 -2.48
C LEU A 206 2.00 5.01 -1.83
N PRO A 207 1.96 5.16 -0.49
CA PRO A 207 0.84 5.76 0.24
C PRO A 207 0.29 7.04 -0.39
N GLU A 208 1.17 7.99 -0.74
CA GLU A 208 0.77 9.29 -1.27
C GLU A 208 0.18 9.19 -2.68
N ILE A 209 0.67 8.22 -3.46
CA ILE A 209 0.16 7.96 -4.82
C ILE A 209 -1.20 7.28 -4.74
N ARG A 210 -1.37 6.24 -3.91
CA ARG A 210 -2.67 5.61 -3.70
C ARG A 210 -3.70 6.62 -3.21
N LYS A 211 -3.34 7.44 -2.20
CA LYS A 211 -4.20 8.50 -1.70
C LYS A 211 -4.60 9.51 -2.77
N ALA A 212 -3.64 9.96 -3.59
CA ALA A 212 -3.94 10.88 -4.68
C ALA A 212 -4.89 10.25 -5.71
N VAL A 213 -4.71 8.98 -6.06
CA VAL A 213 -5.54 8.25 -7.02
C VAL A 213 -6.93 7.98 -6.45
N SER A 214 -7.06 7.61 -5.18
CA SER A 214 -8.36 7.37 -4.53
C SER A 214 -9.19 8.65 -4.42
N GLU A 215 -8.55 9.81 -4.21
CA GLU A 215 -9.16 11.15 -4.20
C GLU A 215 -9.43 11.72 -5.61
N GLY A 216 -9.13 10.98 -6.68
CA GLY A 216 -9.32 11.41 -8.07
C GLY A 216 -8.33 12.46 -8.55
N LYS A 217 -7.23 12.70 -7.83
CA LYS A 217 -6.17 13.66 -8.16
C LYS A 217 -5.15 13.05 -9.14
N TYR A 218 -5.61 12.50 -10.26
CA TYR A 218 -4.78 11.74 -11.21
C TYR A 218 -3.62 12.54 -11.81
N ILE A 219 -3.81 13.84 -12.09
CA ILE A 219 -2.73 14.72 -12.59
C ILE A 219 -1.62 14.88 -11.53
N TYR A 220 -2.00 14.94 -10.26
CA TYR A 220 -1.03 15.03 -9.17
C TYR A 220 -0.31 13.69 -8.98
N ALA A 221 -1.04 12.58 -8.98
CA ALA A 221 -0.48 11.23 -8.88
C ALA A 221 0.53 10.93 -10.00
N THR A 222 0.19 11.22 -11.25
CA THR A 222 1.09 11.04 -12.41
C THR A 222 2.34 11.91 -12.31
N LYS A 223 2.23 13.16 -11.83
CA LYS A 223 3.40 14.01 -11.55
C LYS A 223 4.29 13.46 -10.44
N LEU A 224 3.71 12.87 -9.39
CA LEU A 224 4.48 12.17 -8.36
C LEU A 224 5.23 10.99 -8.96
N ILE A 225 4.55 10.14 -9.73
CA ILE A 225 5.16 8.97 -10.38
C ILE A 225 6.36 9.37 -11.24
N ILE A 226 6.21 10.38 -12.09
CA ILE A 226 7.27 10.88 -12.98
C ILE A 226 8.50 11.40 -12.20
N ARG A 227 8.31 11.94 -10.99
CA ARG A 227 9.41 12.49 -10.18
C ARG A 227 10.09 11.46 -9.29
N THR A 228 9.38 10.39 -8.95
CA THR A 228 9.82 9.43 -7.92
C THR A 228 10.47 8.19 -8.52
N PHE A 229 10.04 7.76 -9.70
CA PHE A 229 10.45 6.47 -10.27
C PHE A 229 11.35 6.62 -11.50
N ASN A 230 12.14 5.57 -11.77
CA ASN A 230 12.88 5.43 -13.01
C ASN A 230 11.95 5.20 -14.21
N ASP A 231 12.50 5.28 -15.42
CA ASP A 231 11.70 5.27 -16.66
C ASP A 231 10.81 4.03 -16.80
N GLU A 232 11.28 2.84 -16.39
CA GLU A 232 10.50 1.60 -16.46
C GLU A 232 9.28 1.63 -15.53
N LYS A 233 9.50 1.92 -14.25
CA LYS A 233 8.41 1.96 -13.25
C LYS A 233 7.51 3.16 -13.47
N MET A 234 8.04 4.28 -13.96
CA MET A 234 7.26 5.44 -14.38
C MET A 234 6.29 5.05 -15.49
N PHE A 235 6.77 4.41 -16.55
CA PHE A 235 5.93 3.94 -17.65
C PHE A 235 4.83 2.98 -17.16
N ILE A 236 5.19 1.97 -16.37
CA ILE A 236 4.25 1.01 -15.79
C ILE A 236 3.23 1.74 -14.91
N GLY A 237 3.67 2.62 -14.03
CA GLY A 237 2.81 3.36 -13.10
C GLY A 237 1.80 4.27 -13.81
N LEU A 238 2.16 4.89 -14.93
CA LEU A 238 1.20 5.64 -15.75
C LEU A 238 0.11 4.73 -16.32
N LEU A 239 0.47 3.52 -16.77
CA LEU A 239 -0.51 2.53 -17.23
C LEU A 239 -1.39 2.01 -16.09
N GLU A 240 -0.81 1.76 -14.91
CA GLU A 240 -1.56 1.34 -13.72
C GLU A 240 -2.61 2.40 -13.30
N VAL A 241 -2.23 3.69 -13.30
CA VAL A 241 -3.18 4.79 -13.03
C VAL A 241 -4.26 4.88 -14.11
N ALA A 242 -3.90 4.75 -15.39
CA ALA A 242 -4.86 4.74 -16.47
C ALA A 242 -5.83 3.56 -16.37
N LEU A 243 -5.34 2.39 -15.95
CA LEU A 243 -6.14 1.20 -15.76
C LEU A 243 -7.14 1.39 -14.62
N TRP A 244 -6.69 1.97 -13.50
CA TRP A 244 -7.59 2.32 -12.40
C TRP A 244 -8.70 3.25 -12.87
N MET A 245 -8.35 4.31 -13.62
CA MET A 245 -9.34 5.23 -14.18
C MET A 245 -10.33 4.52 -15.11
N LYS A 246 -9.84 3.62 -15.98
CA LYS A 246 -10.69 2.84 -16.88
C LYS A 246 -11.66 1.95 -16.11
N LYS A 247 -11.19 1.20 -15.11
CA LYS A 247 -12.03 0.32 -14.26
C LYS A 247 -13.11 1.10 -13.51
N ASN A 248 -12.84 2.36 -13.18
CA ASN A 248 -13.77 3.26 -12.49
C ASN A 248 -14.51 4.22 -13.45
N GLU A 249 -14.58 3.89 -14.74
CA GLU A 249 -15.30 4.65 -15.78
C GLU A 249 -14.94 6.15 -15.83
N THR A 250 -13.72 6.49 -15.42
CA THR A 250 -13.23 7.87 -15.35
C THR A 250 -12.66 8.29 -16.72
N LEU A 251 -13.19 9.39 -17.25
CA LEU A 251 -12.73 9.97 -18.52
C LEU A 251 -11.26 10.44 -18.44
N GLY A 252 -10.60 10.52 -19.59
CA GLY A 252 -9.25 11.07 -19.72
C GLY A 252 -8.11 10.09 -19.49
N TYR A 253 -8.38 8.82 -19.13
CA TYR A 253 -7.35 7.78 -19.00
C TYR A 253 -6.54 7.61 -20.30
N GLY A 254 -7.19 7.75 -21.46
CA GLY A 254 -6.53 7.65 -22.78
C GLY A 254 -5.37 8.62 -22.98
N GLN A 255 -5.47 9.84 -22.43
CA GLN A 255 -4.38 10.83 -22.50
C GLN A 255 -3.15 10.40 -21.69
N ILE A 256 -3.38 9.74 -20.56
CA ILE A 256 -2.29 9.18 -19.73
C ILE A 256 -1.63 8.03 -20.48
N VAL A 257 -2.42 7.14 -21.10
CA VAL A 257 -1.89 6.05 -21.92
C VAL A 257 -1.07 6.58 -23.09
N GLU A 258 -1.58 7.56 -23.85
CA GLU A 258 -0.84 8.18 -24.95
C GLU A 258 0.47 8.83 -24.49
N THR A 259 0.46 9.45 -23.31
CA THR A 259 1.67 10.03 -22.71
C THR A 259 2.67 8.93 -22.38
N ALA A 260 2.24 7.84 -21.72
CA ALA A 260 3.10 6.70 -21.42
C ALA A 260 3.69 6.08 -22.70
N LEU A 261 2.87 5.86 -23.73
CA LEU A 261 3.29 5.25 -24.99
C LEU A 261 4.33 6.07 -25.78
N LYS A 262 4.40 7.39 -25.59
CA LYS A 262 5.48 8.20 -26.18
C LYS A 262 6.85 7.78 -25.64
N TYR A 263 6.94 7.46 -24.35
CA TYR A 263 8.17 6.99 -23.73
C TYR A 263 8.55 5.56 -24.15
N LEU A 264 7.57 4.72 -24.49
CA LEU A 264 7.82 3.32 -24.89
C LEU A 264 8.74 3.19 -26.12
N GLN A 265 8.77 4.18 -27.02
CA GLN A 265 9.58 4.10 -28.25
C GLN A 265 11.08 4.11 -27.97
N GLU A 266 11.48 4.80 -26.90
CA GLU A 266 12.88 4.95 -26.48
C GLU A 266 13.26 3.95 -25.39
N LEU A 267 12.26 3.30 -24.78
CA LEU A 267 12.44 2.43 -23.62
C LEU A 267 12.65 0.96 -24.01
N GLN A 268 13.79 0.40 -23.59
CA GLN A 268 14.01 -1.03 -23.64
C GLN A 268 13.45 -1.69 -22.37
N MET A 269 12.21 -2.19 -22.45
CA MET A 269 11.55 -2.81 -21.31
C MET A 269 12.27 -4.11 -20.86
N PRO A 270 12.65 -4.25 -19.58
CA PRO A 270 13.23 -5.48 -19.06
C PRO A 270 12.30 -6.68 -19.22
N LYS A 271 12.88 -7.87 -19.50
CA LYS A 271 12.11 -9.11 -19.74
C LYS A 271 11.11 -9.43 -18.62
N HIS A 272 11.48 -9.17 -17.36
CA HIS A 272 10.63 -9.47 -16.20
C HIS A 272 9.38 -8.56 -16.09
N TYR A 273 9.40 -7.37 -16.71
CA TYR A 273 8.23 -6.48 -16.76
C TYR A 273 7.36 -6.69 -18.01
N LEU A 274 7.88 -7.36 -19.03
CA LEU A 274 7.27 -7.44 -20.35
C LEU A 274 5.86 -8.06 -20.31
N GLN A 275 5.69 -9.18 -19.62
CA GLN A 275 4.38 -9.83 -19.47
C GLN A 275 3.37 -8.90 -18.76
N TYR A 276 3.81 -8.25 -17.67
CA TYR A 276 2.94 -7.36 -16.89
C TYR A 276 2.50 -6.15 -17.71
N VAL A 277 3.44 -5.51 -18.41
CA VAL A 277 3.13 -4.39 -19.32
C VAL A 277 2.16 -4.81 -20.42
N ILE A 278 2.37 -5.99 -21.03
CA ILE A 278 1.46 -6.48 -22.07
C ILE A 278 0.05 -6.67 -21.51
N LYS A 279 -0.07 -7.27 -20.32
CA LYS A 279 -1.37 -7.41 -19.64
C LYS A 279 -2.04 -6.05 -19.41
N LEU A 280 -1.30 -5.05 -18.90
CA LEU A 280 -1.82 -3.69 -18.73
C LEU A 280 -2.31 -3.10 -20.05
N LEU A 281 -1.55 -3.27 -21.15
CA LEU A 281 -1.93 -2.77 -22.46
C LEU A 281 -3.16 -3.48 -23.03
N ILE A 282 -3.32 -4.79 -22.80
CA ILE A 282 -4.54 -5.55 -23.17
C ILE A 282 -5.74 -5.00 -22.39
N GLU A 283 -5.63 -4.87 -21.07
CA GLU A 283 -6.70 -4.32 -20.23
C GLU A 283 -7.03 -2.86 -20.60
N LEU A 284 -6.08 -2.11 -21.15
CA LEU A 284 -6.23 -0.75 -21.66
C LEU A 284 -6.64 -0.66 -23.14
N GLU A 285 -6.91 -1.78 -23.82
CA GLU A 285 -7.27 -1.83 -25.25
C GLU A 285 -6.21 -1.17 -26.14
N ARG A 286 -4.94 -1.43 -25.85
CA ARG A 286 -3.78 -1.06 -26.68
C ARG A 286 -3.18 -2.32 -27.30
N PHE A 287 -4.01 -3.03 -28.06
CA PHE A 287 -3.70 -4.35 -28.61
C PHE A 287 -2.51 -4.33 -29.59
N LYS A 288 -2.35 -3.24 -30.36
CA LYS A 288 -1.24 -3.09 -31.30
C LYS A 288 0.10 -3.01 -30.58
N GLU A 289 0.16 -2.21 -29.51
CA GLU A 289 1.35 -2.05 -28.69
C GLU A 289 1.64 -3.33 -27.89
N ALA A 290 0.62 -3.96 -27.33
CA ALA A 290 0.70 -5.26 -26.67
C ALA A 290 1.30 -6.33 -27.60
N LEU A 291 0.80 -6.42 -28.84
CA LEU A 291 1.29 -7.35 -29.84
C LEU A 291 2.75 -7.06 -30.22
N LYS A 292 3.10 -5.78 -30.44
CA LYS A 292 4.48 -5.38 -30.75
C LYS A 292 5.44 -5.83 -29.65
N LEU A 293 5.06 -5.67 -28.38
CA LEU A 293 5.87 -6.09 -27.24
C LEU A 293 5.94 -7.62 -27.11
N SER A 294 4.85 -8.34 -27.39
CA SER A 294 4.83 -9.81 -27.35
C SER A 294 5.82 -10.46 -28.32
N MET A 295 6.09 -9.80 -29.47
CA MET A 295 7.04 -10.30 -30.46
C MET A 295 8.49 -10.33 -29.96
N ASN A 296 8.80 -9.59 -28.88
CA ASN A 296 10.13 -9.60 -28.26
C ASN A 296 10.33 -10.76 -27.28
N ILE A 297 9.29 -11.58 -27.03
CA ILE A 297 9.37 -12.75 -26.16
C ILE A 297 10.00 -13.90 -26.94
N GLU A 298 11.13 -14.41 -26.44
CA GLU A 298 11.88 -15.51 -27.06
C GLU A 298 11.16 -16.86 -26.88
N ASP A 299 10.56 -17.09 -25.71
CA ASP A 299 9.79 -18.28 -25.40
C ASP A 299 8.54 -18.35 -26.29
N VAL A 300 8.49 -19.36 -27.15
CA VAL A 300 7.45 -19.52 -28.17
C VAL A 300 6.10 -19.87 -27.55
N GLU A 301 6.09 -20.66 -26.48
CA GLU A 301 4.88 -21.09 -25.79
C GLU A 301 4.26 -19.89 -25.08
N LEU A 302 5.04 -19.18 -24.25
CA LEU A 302 4.59 -17.97 -23.57
C LEU A 302 4.14 -16.87 -24.53
N ARG A 303 4.87 -16.67 -25.64
CA ARG A 303 4.45 -15.71 -26.67
C ARG A 303 3.10 -16.11 -27.28
N SER A 304 2.88 -17.40 -27.49
CA SER A 304 1.63 -17.94 -28.03
C SER A 304 0.46 -17.73 -27.05
N GLU A 305 0.68 -17.95 -25.75
CA GLU A 305 -0.29 -17.66 -24.70
C GLU A 305 -0.69 -16.17 -24.67
N ILE A 306 0.30 -15.28 -24.70
CA ILE A 306 0.05 -13.84 -24.71
C ILE A 306 -0.69 -13.39 -25.98
N MET A 307 -0.34 -13.94 -27.15
CA MET A 307 -1.07 -13.65 -28.39
C MET A 307 -2.52 -14.14 -28.32
N ALA A 308 -2.77 -15.27 -27.64
CA ALA A 308 -4.13 -15.74 -27.38
C ALA A 308 -4.90 -14.76 -26.48
N GLU A 309 -4.28 -14.27 -25.40
CA GLU A 309 -4.90 -13.27 -24.51
C GLU A 309 -5.23 -11.97 -25.26
N ILE A 310 -4.34 -11.49 -26.13
CA ILE A 310 -4.59 -10.31 -26.98
C ILE A 310 -5.80 -10.56 -27.88
N ALA A 311 -5.86 -11.71 -28.56
CA ALA A 311 -6.98 -12.05 -29.45
C ALA A 311 -8.32 -12.11 -28.70
N VAL A 312 -8.35 -12.73 -27.51
CA VAL A 312 -9.54 -12.77 -26.67
C VAL A 312 -9.94 -11.37 -26.18
N GLY A 313 -8.96 -10.54 -25.80
CA GLY A 313 -9.18 -9.14 -25.42
C GLY A 313 -9.80 -8.33 -26.56
N MET A 314 -9.24 -8.43 -27.77
CA MET A 314 -9.76 -7.79 -28.98
C MET A 314 -11.22 -8.16 -29.24
N LEU A 315 -11.55 -9.46 -29.15
CA LEU A 315 -12.91 -9.93 -29.38
C LEU A 315 -13.89 -9.35 -28.35
N LYS A 316 -13.52 -9.31 -27.07
CA LYS A 316 -14.34 -8.74 -25.99
C LYS A 316 -14.58 -7.24 -26.17
N SER A 317 -13.63 -6.53 -26.77
CA SER A 317 -13.76 -5.11 -27.11
C SER A 317 -14.47 -4.86 -28.46
N GLY A 318 -14.92 -5.91 -29.15
CA GLY A 318 -15.67 -5.83 -30.41
C GLY A 318 -14.83 -5.88 -31.70
N GLU A 319 -13.50 -6.02 -31.59
CA GLU A 319 -12.58 -6.15 -32.74
C GLU A 319 -12.52 -7.59 -33.28
N ILE A 320 -13.65 -8.09 -33.80
CA ILE A 320 -13.83 -9.49 -34.19
C ILE A 320 -12.81 -9.95 -35.25
N GLU A 321 -12.70 -9.24 -36.38
CA GLU A 321 -11.83 -9.65 -37.48
C GLU A 321 -10.35 -9.64 -37.06
N GLY A 322 -9.95 -8.61 -36.31
CA GLY A 322 -8.60 -8.50 -35.76
C GLY A 322 -8.27 -9.65 -34.81
N ALA A 323 -9.20 -10.01 -33.91
CA ALA A 323 -9.04 -11.12 -32.99
C ALA A 323 -8.76 -12.45 -33.71
N PHE A 324 -9.55 -12.80 -34.73
CA PHE A 324 -9.33 -14.03 -35.50
C PHE A 324 -8.01 -14.01 -36.26
N LYS A 325 -7.63 -12.86 -36.84
CA LYS A 325 -6.36 -12.70 -37.54
C LYS A 325 -5.17 -12.91 -36.60
N ILE A 326 -5.20 -12.36 -35.39
CA ILE A 326 -4.12 -12.58 -34.40
C ILE A 326 -4.09 -14.04 -33.95
N ALA A 327 -5.25 -14.66 -33.70
CA ALA A 327 -5.32 -16.06 -33.31
C ALA A 327 -4.70 -17.00 -34.36
N GLU A 328 -4.91 -16.74 -35.66
CA GLU A 328 -4.29 -17.54 -36.74
C GLU A 328 -2.75 -17.43 -36.77
N LEU A 329 -2.21 -16.28 -36.34
CA LEU A 329 -0.77 -16.00 -36.29
C LEU A 329 -0.08 -16.60 -35.05
N ILE A 330 -0.81 -17.21 -34.13
CA ILE A 330 -0.24 -17.86 -32.95
C ILE A 330 0.73 -18.99 -33.40
N PRO A 331 2.01 -18.95 -32.97
CA PRO A 331 3.02 -19.93 -33.38
C PRO A 331 2.72 -21.36 -32.93
N ASP A 332 2.32 -21.54 -31.66
CA ASP A 332 1.99 -22.86 -31.13
C ASP A 332 0.65 -23.37 -31.68
N ILE A 333 0.67 -24.57 -32.28
CA ILE A 333 -0.49 -25.13 -32.95
C ILE A 333 -1.63 -25.51 -31.99
N HIS A 334 -1.29 -25.96 -30.78
CA HIS A 334 -2.26 -26.37 -29.78
C HIS A 334 -2.95 -25.15 -29.18
N ILE A 335 -2.17 -24.14 -28.79
CA ILE A 335 -2.69 -22.88 -28.26
C ILE A 335 -3.55 -22.20 -29.33
N ARG A 336 -3.07 -22.09 -30.57
CA ARG A 336 -3.84 -21.53 -31.69
C ARG A 336 -5.20 -22.21 -31.87
N ALA A 337 -5.23 -23.54 -31.90
CA ALA A 337 -6.47 -24.29 -32.08
C ALA A 337 -7.44 -24.06 -30.91
N ALA A 338 -6.93 -24.03 -29.68
CA ALA A 338 -7.70 -23.71 -28.48
C ALA A 338 -8.28 -22.29 -28.53
N THR A 339 -7.46 -21.29 -28.85
CA THR A 339 -7.89 -19.88 -28.98
C THR A 339 -8.97 -19.72 -30.04
N LEU A 340 -8.79 -20.28 -31.24
CA LEU A 340 -9.81 -20.19 -32.30
C LEU A 340 -11.14 -20.84 -31.89
N ALA A 341 -11.09 -21.95 -31.14
CA ALA A 341 -12.29 -22.57 -30.59
C ALA A 341 -12.95 -21.69 -29.52
N GLU A 342 -12.17 -21.07 -28.65
CA GLU A 342 -12.64 -20.13 -27.63
C GLU A 342 -13.29 -18.89 -28.24
N LEU A 343 -12.65 -18.24 -29.22
CA LEU A 343 -13.20 -17.06 -29.91
C LEU A 343 -14.54 -17.38 -30.57
N ARG A 344 -14.65 -18.54 -31.23
CA ARG A 344 -15.93 -19.00 -31.83
C ARG A 344 -17.00 -19.26 -30.78
N LYS A 345 -16.60 -19.70 -29.58
CA LYS A 345 -17.54 -19.91 -28.48
C LYS A 345 -18.06 -18.55 -27.98
N ILE A 346 -17.17 -17.60 -27.72
CA ILE A 346 -17.52 -16.25 -27.26
C ILE A 346 -18.46 -15.56 -28.26
N LEU A 347 -18.19 -15.63 -29.57
CA LEU A 347 -19.00 -15.00 -30.61
C LEU A 347 -20.42 -15.59 -30.77
N LYS A 348 -20.65 -16.81 -30.28
CA LYS A 348 -21.96 -17.49 -30.36
C LYS A 348 -22.91 -17.11 -29.22
N TYR A 349 -22.40 -16.43 -28.20
CA TYR A 349 -23.16 -15.85 -27.09
C TYR A 349 -23.18 -14.33 -27.24
#